data_AF-A0A3D2RAE3-F1
#
_entry.id   AF-A0A3D2RAE3-F1
#
_cell.length_a   1.000
_cell.length_b   1.000
_cell.length_c   1.000
_cell.angle_alpha   90.00
_cell.angle_beta   90.00
_cell.angle_gamma   90.00
#
_symmetry.space_group_name_H-M   'P 1'
#
loop_
_entity.id
_entity.type
_entity.pdbx_description
1 polymer ?
#
loop_
_entity_poly.entity_id
_entity_poly.type
_entity_poly.pdbx_seq_one_letter_code
_entity_poly.pdbx_strand_id
1 'polypeptide(L)'
;AIAAEMYYPYHQELNIYLQQDGFLDKDLAPVDQIPKRQRPINQHWSWDRILRSPYIKQADVLQGFYFFEEDFDREALARHFDFYEPLTVHESSLSPCVHSILAAKLDKMDQAYAFYLRTARLDLDDYNHEVHEGCHITSMAGTWMSIVEGFGGMRVIKGTLSFDPKLPEAWQGFTFKINFRERALKVNVGREKTEITRESGPECTVLLSGTPIKV
;
A
#
# COMPACT_ATOMS: atom_id res chain seq x y z
N ALA A 1 12.71 -9.30 28.00
CA ALA A 1 13.25 -10.62 27.62
C ALA A 1 12.72 -11.04 26.25
N ILE A 2 11.46 -11.49 26.11
CA ILE A 2 10.92 -12.01 24.83
C ILE A 2 11.07 -11.03 23.65
N ALA A 3 10.64 -9.77 23.80
CA ALA A 3 10.75 -8.79 22.72
C ALA A 3 12.22 -8.45 22.33
N ALA A 4 13.16 -8.59 23.26
CA ALA A 4 14.58 -8.30 23.01
C ALA A 4 15.30 -9.44 22.27
N GLU A 5 14.77 -10.66 22.37
CA GLU A 5 15.34 -11.89 21.81
C GLU A 5 14.49 -12.45 20.67
N MET A 6 13.53 -11.66 20.15
CA MET A 6 12.68 -12.09 19.05
C MET A 6 13.53 -12.24 17.79
N TYR A 7 13.49 -13.42 17.19
CA TYR A 7 14.17 -13.68 15.92
C TYR A 7 13.35 -13.11 14.76
N TYR A 8 14.02 -12.32 13.91
CA TYR A 8 13.48 -11.82 12.67
C TYR A 8 14.33 -12.37 11.52
N PRO A 9 13.79 -13.24 10.66
CA PRO A 9 14.57 -13.85 9.59
C PRO A 9 15.01 -12.78 8.59
N TYR A 10 16.31 -12.65 8.39
CA TYR A 10 16.90 -11.59 7.59
C TYR A 10 18.02 -12.14 6.72
N HIS A 11 17.95 -11.89 5.42
CA HIS A 11 18.93 -12.33 4.45
C HIS A 11 19.95 -11.24 4.17
N GLN A 12 21.18 -11.44 4.63
CA GLN A 12 22.24 -10.41 4.61
C GLN A 12 22.61 -9.95 3.20
N GLU A 13 22.75 -10.87 2.24
CA GLU A 13 23.20 -10.53 0.88
C GLU A 13 22.15 -9.76 0.08
N LEU A 14 20.88 -10.11 0.26
CA LEU A 14 19.76 -9.42 -0.38
C LEU A 14 19.34 -8.17 0.41
N ASN A 15 19.78 -8.05 1.66
CA ASN A 15 19.43 -6.97 2.58
C ASN A 15 17.90 -6.82 2.70
N ILE A 16 17.24 -7.95 2.98
CA ILE A 16 15.78 -8.05 3.17
C ILE A 16 15.41 -8.95 4.35
N TYR A 17 14.29 -8.64 5.01
CA TYR A 17 13.57 -9.58 5.86
C TYR A 17 12.91 -10.65 5.01
N LEU A 18 13.00 -11.90 5.45
CA LEU A 18 12.32 -13.02 4.82
C LEU A 18 10.89 -13.12 5.37
N GLN A 19 9.95 -13.46 4.50
CA GLN A 19 8.56 -13.72 4.93
C GLN A 19 8.49 -14.88 5.94
N GLN A 20 9.34 -15.89 5.76
CA GLN A 20 9.58 -16.98 6.70
C GLN A 20 10.95 -17.61 6.47
N ASP A 21 11.43 -18.42 7.42
CA ASP A 21 12.59 -19.28 7.21
C ASP A 21 12.37 -20.19 5.99
N GLY A 22 13.42 -20.32 5.16
CA GLY A 22 13.38 -21.12 3.92
C GLY A 22 12.57 -20.51 2.78
N PHE A 23 12.13 -19.24 2.85
CA PHE A 23 11.41 -18.60 1.74
C PHE A 23 12.24 -18.63 0.44
N LEU A 24 13.55 -18.38 0.54
CA LEU A 24 14.45 -18.36 -0.62
C LEU A 24 14.77 -19.75 -1.19
N ASP A 25 14.43 -20.83 -0.47
CA ASP A 25 14.60 -22.20 -0.98
C ASP A 25 13.49 -22.60 -1.97
N LYS A 26 12.47 -21.74 -2.12
CA LYS A 26 11.40 -21.91 -3.10
C LYS A 26 11.92 -21.65 -4.51
N ASP A 27 11.25 -22.24 -5.50
CA ASP A 27 11.50 -21.94 -6.91
C ASP A 27 10.94 -20.55 -7.26
N LEU A 28 11.76 -19.52 -7.06
CA LEU A 28 11.37 -18.12 -7.20
C LEU A 28 11.16 -17.78 -8.68
N ALA A 29 9.91 -17.47 -9.03
CA ALA A 29 9.53 -16.96 -10.34
C ALA A 29 8.48 -15.85 -10.16
N PRO A 30 8.58 -14.74 -10.91
CA PRO A 30 7.59 -13.67 -10.87
C PRO A 30 6.22 -14.10 -11.40
N VAL A 31 5.18 -13.43 -10.91
CA VAL A 31 3.76 -13.73 -11.23
C VAL A 31 3.46 -13.59 -12.73
N ASP A 32 4.21 -12.78 -13.47
CA ASP A 32 4.04 -12.60 -14.91
C ASP A 32 4.41 -13.86 -15.73
N GLN A 33 5.14 -14.81 -15.13
CA GLN A 33 5.41 -16.12 -15.72
C GLN A 33 4.26 -17.12 -15.52
N ILE A 34 3.29 -16.83 -14.64
CA ILE A 34 2.08 -17.65 -14.52
C ILE A 34 1.21 -17.43 -15.76
N PRO A 35 0.87 -18.47 -16.55
CA PRO A 35 -0.03 -18.32 -17.67
C PRO A 35 -1.38 -17.74 -17.22
N LYS A 36 -1.91 -16.73 -17.93
CA LYS A 36 -3.17 -16.06 -17.56
C LYS A 36 -4.33 -17.03 -17.31
N ARG A 37 -4.42 -18.13 -18.07
CA ARG A 37 -5.43 -19.20 -17.89
C ARG A 37 -5.35 -19.98 -16.58
N GLN A 38 -4.29 -19.78 -15.80
CA GLN A 38 -4.07 -20.39 -14.48
C GLN A 38 -4.28 -19.37 -13.35
N ARG A 39 -4.73 -18.15 -13.66
CA ARG A 39 -5.03 -17.12 -12.66
C ARG A 39 -6.56 -16.90 -12.60
N PRO A 40 -7.13 -16.75 -11.39
CA PRO A 40 -6.45 -16.72 -10.10
C PRO A 40 -6.04 -18.13 -9.63
N ILE A 41 -4.86 -18.25 -8.98
CA ILE A 41 -4.27 -19.56 -8.66
C ILE A 41 -5.09 -20.33 -7.63
N ASN A 42 -5.81 -19.64 -6.73
CA ASN A 42 -6.75 -20.27 -5.79
C ASN A 42 -7.88 -21.06 -6.47
N GLN A 43 -8.23 -20.75 -7.73
CA GLN A 43 -9.29 -21.43 -8.50
C GLN A 43 -8.75 -22.49 -9.47
N HIS A 44 -7.45 -22.44 -9.80
CA HIS A 44 -6.86 -23.30 -10.84
C HIS A 44 -5.78 -24.26 -10.35
N TRP A 45 -5.20 -24.04 -9.17
CA TRP A 45 -4.13 -24.87 -8.61
C TRP A 45 -4.60 -25.63 -7.39
N SER A 46 -3.98 -26.80 -7.15
CA SER A 46 -4.16 -27.51 -5.89
C SER A 46 -3.50 -26.76 -4.75
N TRP A 47 -4.06 -26.87 -3.54
CA TRP A 47 -3.61 -26.10 -2.39
C TRP A 47 -2.13 -26.37 -2.02
N ASP A 48 -1.69 -27.62 -2.13
CA ASP A 48 -0.29 -28.01 -1.92
C ASP A 48 0.66 -27.32 -2.90
N ARG A 49 0.22 -27.09 -4.15
CA ARG A 49 1.00 -26.37 -5.17
C ARG A 49 1.14 -24.91 -4.81
N ILE A 50 0.05 -24.27 -4.38
CA ILE A 50 0.06 -22.87 -3.92
C ILE A 50 1.03 -22.71 -2.74
N LEU A 51 0.92 -23.55 -1.71
CA LEU A 51 1.73 -23.43 -0.49
C LEU A 51 3.24 -23.60 -0.73
N ARG A 52 3.65 -24.53 -1.61
CA ARG A 52 5.07 -24.72 -1.93
C ARG A 52 5.62 -23.67 -2.91
N SER A 53 4.76 -23.03 -3.70
CA SER A 53 5.15 -21.98 -4.67
C SER A 53 5.71 -20.72 -3.99
N PRO A 54 6.34 -19.80 -4.74
CA PRO A 54 6.81 -18.52 -4.21
C PRO A 54 5.70 -17.45 -4.16
N TYR A 55 4.48 -17.77 -4.60
CA TYR A 55 3.46 -16.77 -4.83
C TYR A 55 2.76 -16.37 -3.54
N ILE A 56 2.72 -15.06 -3.32
CA ILE A 56 2.21 -14.43 -2.12
C ILE A 56 0.79 -13.93 -2.38
N LYS A 57 -0.17 -14.33 -1.54
CA LYS A 57 -1.57 -13.92 -1.71
C LYS A 57 -1.76 -12.41 -1.57
N GLN A 58 -1.11 -11.81 -0.58
CA GLN A 58 -1.29 -10.41 -0.18
C GLN A 58 -0.06 -9.86 0.55
N ALA A 59 -0.03 -8.55 0.82
CA ALA A 59 1.04 -7.93 1.60
C ALA A 59 1.28 -8.68 2.92
N ASP A 60 2.54 -9.01 3.19
CA ASP A 60 3.00 -9.71 4.39
C ASP A 60 4.19 -8.95 5.00
N VAL A 61 5.42 -9.16 4.49
CA VAL A 61 6.57 -8.32 4.86
C VAL A 61 6.27 -6.86 4.58
N LEU A 62 5.67 -6.56 3.42
CA LEU A 62 5.24 -5.22 3.04
C LEU A 62 4.12 -4.66 3.94
N GLN A 63 3.30 -5.51 4.57
CA GLN A 63 2.33 -5.06 5.57
C GLN A 63 3.05 -4.52 6.81
N GLY A 64 4.16 -5.14 7.21
CA GLY A 64 5.03 -4.65 8.28
C GLY A 64 5.60 -3.27 7.94
N PHE A 65 6.11 -3.09 6.72
CA PHE A 65 6.58 -1.79 6.25
C PHE A 65 5.50 -0.70 6.29
N TYR A 66 4.25 -1.04 5.94
CA TYR A 66 3.13 -0.11 6.00
C TYR A 66 2.74 0.28 7.44
N PHE A 67 2.77 -0.66 8.39
CA PHE A 67 2.43 -0.33 9.78
C PHE A 67 3.54 0.45 10.50
N PHE A 68 4.79 0.13 10.20
CA PHE A 68 5.97 0.65 10.90
C PHE A 68 6.83 1.52 9.98
N GLU A 69 6.20 2.34 9.14
CA GLU A 69 6.89 3.15 8.13
C GLU A 69 7.98 4.08 8.67
N GLU A 70 7.89 4.50 9.93
CA GLU A 70 8.90 5.36 10.58
C GLU A 70 10.15 4.57 11.03
N ASP A 71 10.05 3.24 11.12
CA ASP A 71 11.14 2.36 11.59
C ASP A 71 12.03 1.87 10.44
N PHE A 72 11.65 2.14 9.18
CA PHE A 72 12.39 1.75 7.99
C PHE A 72 12.74 2.95 7.11
N ASP A 73 13.96 2.96 6.58
CA ASP A 73 14.33 3.93 5.57
C ASP A 73 13.69 3.60 4.20
N ARG A 74 13.68 4.60 3.31
CA ARG A 74 13.07 4.50 1.98
C ARG A 74 13.78 3.47 1.09
N GLU A 75 15.09 3.25 1.28
CA GLU A 75 15.86 2.30 0.48
C GLU A 75 15.53 0.85 0.87
N ALA A 76 15.38 0.59 2.17
CA ALA A 76 14.89 -0.68 2.69
C ALA A 76 13.51 -0.97 2.13
N LEU A 77 12.57 -0.01 2.21
CA LEU A 77 11.26 -0.18 1.60
C LEU A 77 11.36 -0.51 0.09
N ALA A 78 12.20 0.20 -0.65
CA ALA A 78 12.38 -0.05 -2.08
C ALA A 78 12.87 -1.47 -2.37
N ARG A 79 13.90 -1.94 -1.66
CA ARG A 79 14.43 -3.31 -1.82
C ARG A 79 13.37 -4.38 -1.53
N HIS A 80 12.61 -4.21 -0.46
CA HIS A 80 11.57 -5.18 -0.09
C HIS A 80 10.40 -5.14 -1.07
N PHE A 81 9.99 -3.94 -1.49
CA PHE A 81 8.93 -3.78 -2.48
C PHE A 81 9.31 -4.45 -3.80
N ASP A 82 10.52 -4.17 -4.31
CA ASP A 82 11.01 -4.72 -5.58
C ASP A 82 11.23 -6.23 -5.55
N PHE A 83 11.45 -6.80 -4.36
CA PHE A 83 11.54 -8.25 -4.17
C PHE A 83 10.15 -8.91 -4.08
N TYR A 84 9.25 -8.39 -3.25
CA TYR A 84 7.99 -9.06 -2.90
C TYR A 84 6.82 -8.74 -3.82
N GLU A 85 6.75 -7.54 -4.40
CA GLU A 85 5.64 -7.17 -5.28
C GLU A 85 5.54 -8.09 -6.52
N PRO A 86 6.65 -8.39 -7.24
CA PRO A 86 6.58 -9.29 -8.40
C PRO A 86 6.15 -10.72 -8.07
N LEU A 87 6.26 -11.13 -6.80
CA LEU A 87 5.84 -12.44 -6.29
C LEU A 87 4.38 -12.44 -5.78
N THR A 88 3.72 -11.28 -5.72
CA THR A 88 2.39 -11.13 -5.12
C THR A 88 1.28 -11.23 -6.17
N VAL A 89 0.35 -12.18 -6.01
CA VAL A 89 -0.77 -12.39 -6.96
C VAL A 89 -1.93 -11.42 -6.74
N HIS A 90 -1.99 -10.82 -5.55
CA HIS A 90 -3.06 -9.96 -5.04
C HIS A 90 -4.45 -10.62 -5.14
N GLU A 91 -4.54 -11.89 -4.74
CA GLU A 91 -5.79 -12.67 -4.66
C GLU A 91 -6.48 -12.48 -3.29
N SER A 92 -6.36 -11.27 -2.77
CA SER A 92 -7.02 -10.77 -1.58
C SER A 92 -7.35 -9.30 -1.84
N SER A 93 -8.57 -8.89 -1.53
CA SER A 93 -9.01 -7.50 -1.67
C SER A 93 -8.18 -6.51 -0.84
N LEU A 94 -7.51 -6.98 0.21
CA LEU A 94 -6.62 -6.20 1.06
C LEU A 94 -5.26 -5.89 0.42
N SER A 95 -4.87 -6.61 -0.64
CA SER A 95 -3.50 -6.53 -1.16
C SER A 95 -3.22 -5.25 -1.97
N PRO A 96 -4.04 -4.87 -2.97
CA PRO A 96 -3.67 -3.76 -3.86
C PRO A 96 -3.57 -2.41 -3.14
N CYS A 97 -4.39 -2.13 -2.13
CA CYS A 97 -4.35 -0.83 -1.45
C CYS A 97 -3.01 -0.58 -0.74
N VAL A 98 -2.48 -1.57 -0.02
CA VAL A 98 -1.17 -1.47 0.65
C VAL A 98 -0.06 -1.27 -0.38
N HIS A 99 -0.09 -2.02 -1.48
CA HIS A 99 0.90 -1.86 -2.55
C HIS A 99 0.78 -0.50 -3.26
N SER A 100 -0.43 0.04 -3.43
CA SER A 100 -0.66 1.39 -3.95
C SER A 100 -0.01 2.45 -3.05
N ILE A 101 -0.21 2.35 -1.75
CA ILE A 101 0.34 3.28 -0.75
C ILE A 101 1.88 3.24 -0.75
N LEU A 102 2.46 2.03 -0.71
CA LEU A 102 3.91 1.86 -0.70
C LEU A 102 4.55 2.28 -2.02
N ALA A 103 3.94 1.95 -3.16
CA ALA A 103 4.40 2.41 -4.47
C ALA A 103 4.36 3.93 -4.58
N ALA A 104 3.29 4.57 -4.08
CA ALA A 104 3.21 6.03 -4.01
C ALA A 104 4.34 6.60 -3.17
N LYS A 105 4.60 6.06 -1.97
CA LYS A 105 5.73 6.47 -1.10
C LYS A 105 7.10 6.33 -1.79
N LEU A 106 7.26 5.33 -2.66
CA LEU A 106 8.46 5.08 -3.46
C LEU A 106 8.53 5.85 -4.79
N ASP A 107 7.57 6.74 -5.07
CA ASP A 107 7.47 7.49 -6.34
C ASP A 107 7.27 6.60 -7.57
N LYS A 108 6.82 5.35 -7.39
CA LYS A 108 6.46 4.40 -8.46
C LYS A 108 5.02 4.66 -8.90
N MET A 109 4.75 5.87 -9.40
CA MET A 109 3.39 6.39 -9.57
C MET A 109 2.52 5.60 -10.56
N ASP A 110 3.11 5.04 -11.61
CA ASP A 110 2.37 4.18 -12.56
C ASP A 110 1.87 2.89 -11.88
N GLN A 111 2.73 2.25 -11.08
CA GLN A 111 2.33 1.08 -10.28
C GLN A 111 1.31 1.46 -9.21
N ALA A 112 1.54 2.58 -8.51
CA ALA A 112 0.62 3.08 -7.49
C ALA A 112 -0.78 3.30 -8.06
N TYR A 113 -0.87 3.89 -9.26
CA TYR A 113 -2.12 4.14 -9.96
C TYR A 113 -2.76 2.84 -10.48
N ALA A 114 -1.99 1.90 -11.01
CA ALA A 114 -2.50 0.59 -11.41
C ALA A 114 -3.11 -0.18 -10.23
N PHE A 115 -2.44 -0.18 -9.07
CA PHE A 115 -2.98 -0.79 -7.85
C PHE A 115 -4.22 -0.07 -7.33
N TYR A 116 -4.23 1.27 -7.38
CA TYR A 116 -5.40 2.07 -7.06
C TYR A 116 -6.62 1.66 -7.91
N LEU A 117 -6.45 1.53 -9.23
CA LEU A 117 -7.54 1.11 -10.12
C LEU A 117 -8.04 -0.29 -9.76
N ARG A 118 -7.15 -1.21 -9.42
CA ARG A 118 -7.51 -2.57 -9.00
C ARG A 118 -8.31 -2.58 -7.70
N THR A 119 -7.97 -1.76 -6.69
CA THR A 119 -8.75 -1.67 -5.44
C THR A 119 -10.08 -0.93 -5.64
N ALA A 120 -10.07 0.17 -6.40
CA ALA A 120 -11.22 1.05 -6.58
C ALA A 120 -12.30 0.46 -7.47
N ARG A 121 -11.91 -0.45 -8.38
CA ARG A 121 -12.81 -1.09 -9.34
C ARG A 121 -12.95 -2.59 -9.13
N LEU A 122 -12.49 -3.12 -7.98
CA LEU A 122 -12.48 -4.55 -7.70
C LEU A 122 -13.83 -5.20 -7.96
N ASP A 123 -14.89 -4.69 -7.32
CA ASP A 123 -16.26 -5.22 -7.46
C ASP A 123 -16.92 -4.78 -8.78
N LEU A 124 -16.59 -3.59 -9.29
CA LEU A 124 -17.19 -3.05 -10.53
C LEU A 124 -16.76 -3.81 -11.79
N ASP A 125 -15.50 -4.27 -11.81
CA ASP A 125 -14.92 -5.00 -12.93
C ASP A 125 -14.73 -6.50 -12.61
N ASP A 126 -15.21 -6.96 -11.44
CA ASP A 126 -15.10 -8.34 -10.93
C ASP A 126 -13.68 -8.94 -11.06
N TYR A 127 -12.66 -8.19 -10.60
CA TYR A 127 -11.25 -8.55 -10.75
C TYR A 127 -10.86 -9.91 -10.17
N ASN A 128 -11.56 -10.36 -9.13
CA ASN A 128 -11.31 -11.63 -8.45
C ASN A 128 -12.26 -12.75 -8.88
N HIS A 129 -13.25 -12.47 -9.73
CA HIS A 129 -14.30 -13.42 -10.13
C HIS A 129 -15.15 -13.96 -8.97
N GLU A 130 -15.40 -13.11 -7.99
CA GLU A 130 -16.02 -13.45 -6.69
C GLU A 130 -17.16 -12.50 -6.29
N VAL A 131 -17.48 -11.46 -7.10
CA VAL A 131 -18.50 -10.45 -6.71
C VAL A 131 -19.91 -11.04 -6.51
N HIS A 132 -20.19 -12.20 -7.12
CA HIS A 132 -21.44 -12.93 -6.93
C HIS A 132 -21.65 -13.43 -5.48
N GLU A 133 -20.58 -13.51 -4.69
CA GLU A 133 -20.62 -13.86 -3.26
C GLU A 133 -20.88 -12.64 -2.35
N GLY A 134 -20.73 -11.42 -2.88
CA GLY A 134 -20.94 -10.16 -2.17
C GLY A 134 -19.88 -9.10 -2.46
N CYS A 135 -20.10 -7.90 -1.93
CA CYS A 135 -19.16 -6.80 -2.05
C CYS A 135 -17.95 -6.97 -1.11
N HIS A 136 -16.76 -6.60 -1.59
CA HIS A 136 -15.54 -6.64 -0.80
C HIS A 136 -15.41 -5.37 0.06
N ILE A 137 -16.12 -5.33 1.19
CA ILE A 137 -16.21 -4.14 2.07
C ILE A 137 -14.83 -3.58 2.47
N THR A 138 -13.85 -4.45 2.74
CA THR A 138 -12.48 -4.02 3.04
C THR A 138 -11.77 -3.36 1.86
N SER A 139 -12.05 -3.78 0.62
CA SER A 139 -11.54 -3.12 -0.60
C SER A 139 -12.05 -1.67 -0.72
N MET A 140 -13.29 -1.44 -0.32
CA MET A 140 -13.90 -0.10 -0.36
C MET A 140 -13.17 0.85 0.60
N ALA A 141 -12.81 0.37 1.79
CA ALA A 141 -11.95 1.12 2.71
C ALA A 141 -10.54 1.33 2.10
N GLY A 142 -9.96 0.28 1.50
CA GLY A 142 -8.66 0.35 0.82
C GLY A 142 -8.60 1.38 -0.32
N THR A 143 -9.71 1.61 -1.00
CA THR A 143 -9.85 2.66 -2.03
C THR A 143 -9.64 4.05 -1.44
N TRP A 144 -10.29 4.34 -0.30
CA TRP A 144 -10.11 5.61 0.40
C TRP A 144 -8.67 5.75 0.93
N MET A 145 -8.12 4.69 1.51
CA MET A 145 -6.74 4.69 2.01
C MET A 145 -5.73 4.97 0.90
N SER A 146 -5.90 4.39 -0.28
CA SER A 146 -5.01 4.64 -1.43
C SER A 146 -5.02 6.11 -1.86
N ILE A 147 -6.15 6.80 -1.73
CA ILE A 147 -6.24 8.25 -1.99
C ILE A 147 -5.59 9.05 -0.86
N VAL A 148 -5.91 8.77 0.40
CA VAL A 148 -5.51 9.65 1.53
C VAL A 148 -4.11 9.35 2.02
N GLU A 149 -3.79 8.07 2.26
CA GLU A 149 -2.48 7.64 2.74
C GLU A 149 -1.50 7.38 1.60
N GLY A 150 -1.98 7.02 0.41
CA GLY A 150 -1.15 6.86 -0.79
C GLY A 150 -0.88 8.20 -1.46
N PHE A 151 -1.82 8.66 -2.29
CA PHE A 151 -1.63 9.89 -3.07
C PHE A 151 -1.64 11.17 -2.23
N GLY A 152 -2.40 11.24 -1.15
CA GLY A 152 -2.36 12.37 -0.22
C GLY A 152 -1.12 12.37 0.69
N GLY A 153 -0.41 11.24 0.76
CA GLY A 153 0.75 11.05 1.63
C GLY A 153 0.45 11.33 3.11
N MET A 154 -0.80 11.14 3.56
CA MET A 154 -1.21 11.51 4.91
C MET A 154 -0.52 10.63 5.95
N ARG A 155 0.23 11.21 6.88
CA ARG A 155 0.81 10.52 8.05
C ARG A 155 0.65 11.36 9.33
N VAL A 156 0.82 10.74 10.48
CA VAL A 156 0.93 11.45 11.76
C VAL A 156 2.36 11.25 12.27
N ILE A 157 3.21 12.26 12.10
CA ILE A 157 4.62 12.21 12.47
C ILE A 157 4.79 12.94 13.81
N LYS A 158 5.20 12.21 14.85
CA LYS A 158 5.38 12.75 16.21
C LYS A 158 4.17 13.57 16.70
N GLY A 159 2.97 13.10 16.38
CA GLY A 159 1.69 13.75 16.76
C GLY A 159 1.28 14.94 15.89
N THR A 160 2.05 15.29 14.86
CA THR A 160 1.73 16.33 13.88
C THR A 160 1.25 15.68 12.59
N LEU A 161 0.12 16.17 12.06
CA LEU A 161 -0.40 15.69 10.79
C LEU A 161 0.49 16.17 9.64
N SER A 162 0.84 15.27 8.74
CA SER A 162 1.73 15.48 7.60
C SER A 162 1.06 15.00 6.32
N PHE A 163 1.34 15.69 5.23
CA PHE A 163 0.94 15.32 3.88
C PHE A 163 2.13 15.42 2.94
N ASP A 164 2.30 14.44 2.07
CA ASP A 164 3.27 14.47 0.97
C ASP A 164 2.54 14.12 -0.35
N PRO A 165 1.79 15.07 -0.92
CA PRO A 165 0.85 14.78 -1.99
C PRO A 165 1.53 14.44 -3.32
N LYS A 166 0.99 13.44 -4.00
CA LYS A 166 1.39 13.00 -5.34
C LYS A 166 0.16 12.93 -6.21
N LEU A 167 0.24 13.49 -7.41
CA LEU A 167 -0.86 13.55 -8.35
C LEU A 167 -0.62 12.55 -9.51
N PRO A 168 -1.45 11.51 -9.66
CA PRO A 168 -1.40 10.66 -10.86
C PRO A 168 -1.60 11.47 -12.14
N GLU A 169 -0.86 11.15 -13.20
CA GLU A 169 -0.90 11.89 -14.48
C GLU A 169 -2.31 11.94 -15.10
N ALA A 170 -3.09 10.88 -14.89
CA ALA A 170 -4.46 10.75 -15.36
C ALA A 170 -5.45 11.76 -14.72
N TRP A 171 -5.05 12.45 -13.64
CA TRP A 171 -5.91 13.35 -12.89
C TRP A 171 -5.57 14.83 -13.13
N GLN A 172 -6.58 15.69 -12.94
CA GLN A 172 -6.39 17.15 -12.87
C GLN A 172 -6.18 17.62 -11.42
N GLY A 173 -6.66 16.83 -10.47
CA GLY A 173 -6.58 17.06 -9.05
C GLY A 173 -7.52 16.12 -8.31
N PHE A 174 -7.38 16.07 -6.99
CA PHE A 174 -8.31 15.36 -6.12
C PHE A 174 -8.45 16.11 -4.80
N THR A 175 -9.57 15.88 -4.12
CA THR A 175 -9.87 16.53 -2.85
C THR A 175 -10.42 15.52 -1.88
N PHE A 176 -9.95 15.57 -0.64
CA PHE A 176 -10.49 14.76 0.44
C PHE A 176 -10.60 15.59 1.72
N LYS A 177 -11.38 15.06 2.67
CA LYS A 177 -11.55 15.66 4.00
C LYS A 177 -11.18 14.65 5.06
N ILE A 178 -10.60 15.13 6.14
CA ILE A 178 -10.29 14.32 7.32
C ILE A 178 -10.68 15.06 8.59
N ASN A 179 -10.88 14.31 9.66
CA ASN A 179 -10.98 14.85 11.01
C ASN A 179 -9.75 14.43 11.80
N PHE A 180 -9.04 15.39 12.39
CA PHE A 180 -7.88 15.12 13.24
C PHE A 180 -7.92 16.01 14.48
N ARG A 181 -8.07 15.40 15.66
CA ARG A 181 -8.12 16.11 16.96
C ARG A 181 -9.08 17.31 16.93
N GLU A 182 -10.36 17.02 16.64
CA GLU A 182 -11.46 18.01 16.58
C GLU A 182 -11.34 19.06 15.48
N ARG A 183 -10.50 18.82 14.47
CA ARG A 183 -10.32 19.72 13.32
C ARG A 183 -10.75 19.03 12.05
N ALA A 184 -11.70 19.62 11.34
CA ALA A 184 -12.06 19.20 9.99
C ALA A 184 -11.15 19.91 8.99
N LEU A 185 -10.32 19.16 8.28
CA LEU A 185 -9.41 19.68 7.26
C LEU A 185 -9.86 19.19 5.89
N LYS A 186 -9.83 20.08 4.91
CA LYS A 186 -10.00 19.78 3.49
C LYS A 186 -8.65 19.94 2.79
N VAL A 187 -8.21 18.88 2.13
CA VAL A 187 -6.97 18.85 1.35
C VAL A 187 -7.34 18.81 -0.12
N ASN A 188 -6.90 19.81 -0.88
CA ASN A 188 -7.10 19.91 -2.32
C ASN A 188 -5.74 19.83 -3.02
N VAL A 189 -5.51 18.75 -3.74
CA VAL A 189 -4.28 18.50 -4.49
C VAL A 189 -4.56 18.79 -5.96
N GLY A 190 -3.89 19.81 -6.52
CA GLY A 190 -3.93 20.16 -7.94
C GLY A 190 -2.56 20.01 -8.61
N ARG A 191 -2.50 20.28 -9.92
CA ARG A 191 -1.24 20.19 -10.70
C ARG A 191 -0.17 21.19 -10.27
N GLU A 192 -0.58 22.38 -9.85
CA GLU A 192 0.35 23.48 -9.53
C GLU A 192 0.59 23.63 -8.02
N LYS A 193 -0.41 23.33 -7.20
CA LYS A 193 -0.35 23.50 -5.74
C LYS A 193 -1.24 22.53 -5.00
N THR A 194 -0.88 22.28 -3.75
CA THR A 194 -1.77 21.69 -2.75
C THR A 194 -2.23 22.77 -1.79
N GLU A 195 -3.53 22.81 -1.53
CA GLU A 195 -4.16 23.70 -0.55
C GLU A 195 -4.75 22.88 0.59
N ILE A 196 -4.50 23.30 1.82
CA ILE A 196 -5.10 22.70 3.02
C ILE A 196 -5.89 23.80 3.72
N THR A 197 -7.20 23.58 3.87
CA THR A 197 -8.08 24.50 4.58
C THR A 197 -8.69 23.84 5.80
N ARG A 198 -8.73 24.56 6.92
CA ARG A 198 -9.47 24.17 8.11
C ARG A 198 -10.92 24.64 7.97
N GLU A 199 -11.84 23.69 7.89
CA GLU A 199 -13.27 23.97 7.82
C GLU A 199 -13.87 24.23 9.22
N SER A 200 -13.31 23.58 10.26
CA SER A 200 -13.72 23.77 11.65
C SER A 200 -12.64 23.31 12.66
N GLY A 201 -12.86 23.60 13.95
CA GLY A 201 -11.91 23.31 15.03
C GLY A 201 -10.91 24.46 15.28
N PRO A 202 -9.97 24.34 16.23
CA PRO A 202 -8.96 25.38 16.49
C PRO A 202 -7.81 25.37 15.46
N GLU A 203 -7.07 26.49 15.34
CA GLU A 203 -5.86 26.58 14.50
C GLU A 203 -4.89 25.42 14.80
N CYS A 204 -4.23 24.90 13.77
CA CYS A 204 -3.13 23.97 13.93
C CYS A 204 -2.01 24.20 12.94
N THR A 205 -0.91 23.50 13.20
CA THR A 205 0.18 23.33 12.24
C THR A 205 0.06 21.94 11.63
N VAL A 206 0.18 21.87 10.31
CA VAL A 206 0.36 20.64 9.55
C VAL A 206 1.68 20.70 8.79
N LEU A 207 2.26 19.56 8.44
CA LEU A 207 3.41 19.49 7.56
C LEU A 207 2.92 19.24 6.12
N LEU A 208 3.38 20.05 5.18
CA LEU A 208 3.18 19.84 3.74
C LEU A 208 4.54 19.64 3.10
N SER A 209 4.81 18.40 2.65
CA SER A 209 6.11 17.95 2.14
C SER A 209 7.27 18.38 3.06
N GLY A 210 7.09 18.14 4.37
CA GLY A 210 8.05 18.47 5.42
C GLY A 210 8.03 19.94 5.90
N THR A 211 7.33 20.85 5.21
CA THR A 211 7.27 22.26 5.59
C THR A 211 6.08 22.54 6.52
N PRO A 212 6.29 23.13 7.72
CA PRO A 212 5.18 23.47 8.61
C PRO A 212 4.37 24.64 8.05
N ILE A 213 3.05 24.45 7.96
CA ILE A 213 2.08 25.49 7.58
C ILE A 213 0.99 25.60 8.65
N LYS A 214 0.49 26.81 8.86
CA LYS A 214 -0.65 27.06 9.74
C LYS A 214 -1.96 26.97 8.96
N VAL A 215 -2.95 26.30 9.54
CA VAL A 215 -4.31 26.10 8.98
C VAL A 215 -5.39 26.34 10.04
#